data_AF-A0A482V7D2-F1
#
_entry.id   AF-A0A482V7D2-F1
#
_cell.length_a   1.000
_cell.length_b   1.000
_cell.length_c   1.000
_cell.angle_alpha   90.00
_cell.angle_beta   90.00
_cell.angle_gamma   90.00
#
_symmetry.space_group_name_H-M   'P 1'
#
loop_
_entity.id
_entity.type
_entity.pdbx_description
1 polymer ?
#
loop_
_entity_poly.entity_id
_entity_poly.type
_entity_poly.pdbx_seq_one_letter_code
_entity_poly.pdbx_strand_id
1 'polypeptide(L)'
;MDITSNDPKEKKPEQLNIYQYDAQLALAFQADCEDLLQKFSNLGSFSFTAFSELWRETCFITVFEGQDFILMLQTFLENCFFVVKKFLFLNDVYSQVGALYLLYALYYKQPIREWVKIRLTQTEADKLNDIIAVQKQNKSWEVVFIYCKMRLDGAFQYCALVQPLGLDAKFLKRYDLASEGIHKKTTRDCPVQKFKTFMENDPILTQLQETDKEYQSLVNKYKEKCNQLFVFPSAIGDELKKTYDNLFDVNTEELPNEQGKLKEIKTRAMASTNAVYRAERSMVTGTDYDGFEADAIASSSKQVH
;
A
#
# COMPACT_ATOMS: atom_id res chain seq x y z
N MET A 1 31.70 12.91 40.00
CA MET A 1 32.47 11.69 39.68
C MET A 1 31.67 10.51 40.18
N ASP A 2 30.46 10.29 39.65
CA ASP A 2 30.17 9.73 38.30
C ASP A 2 30.84 8.35 38.19
N ILE A 3 30.14 7.26 37.91
CA ILE A 3 29.33 7.03 36.72
C ILE A 3 28.22 6.04 37.07
N THR A 4 26.95 6.45 36.94
CA THR A 4 25.82 5.52 36.87
C THR A 4 25.75 4.96 35.45
N SER A 5 26.07 3.68 35.28
CA SER A 5 25.88 2.94 34.03
C SER A 5 24.40 2.90 33.67
N ASN A 6 24.00 3.73 32.72
CA ASN A 6 22.66 3.75 32.16
C ASN A 6 22.70 2.89 30.89
N ASP A 7 22.67 1.57 31.06
CA ASP A 7 22.52 0.66 29.93
C ASP A 7 21.11 0.84 29.34
N PRO A 8 20.99 1.19 28.04
CA PRO A 8 19.69 1.28 27.40
C PRO A 8 19.09 -0.12 27.34
N LYS A 9 17.97 -0.31 28.05
CA LYS A 9 17.14 -1.52 27.96
C LYS A 9 16.83 -1.77 26.49
N GLU A 10 17.46 -2.78 25.90
CA GLU A 10 17.11 -3.30 24.58
C GLU A 10 15.61 -3.57 24.57
N LYS A 11 14.86 -2.77 23.81
CA LYS A 11 13.48 -3.07 23.46
C LYS A 11 13.50 -4.42 22.75
N LYS A 12 12.93 -5.45 23.38
CA LYS A 12 12.63 -6.72 22.69
C LYS A 12 11.90 -6.37 21.38
N PRO A 13 12.36 -6.88 20.23
CA PRO A 13 11.68 -6.61 18.97
C PRO A 13 10.23 -7.07 19.10
N GLU A 14 9.31 -6.15 18.83
CA GLU A 14 7.88 -6.47 18.73
C GLU A 14 7.74 -7.61 17.71
N GLN A 15 7.29 -8.78 18.17
CA GLN A 15 7.02 -9.90 17.28
C GLN A 15 5.86 -9.51 16.38
N LEU A 16 6.19 -9.10 15.16
CA LEU A 16 5.22 -8.75 14.13
C LEU A 16 4.40 -10.00 13.79
N ASN A 17 3.09 -9.82 13.64
CA ASN A 17 2.25 -10.85 13.04
C ASN A 17 2.79 -11.13 11.62
N ILE A 18 2.69 -12.37 11.13
CA ILE A 18 3.13 -12.76 9.78
C ILE A 18 2.53 -11.81 8.71
N TYR A 19 1.26 -11.41 8.88
CA TYR A 19 0.59 -10.44 8.01
C TYR A 19 1.07 -8.98 8.17
N GLN A 20 1.82 -8.63 9.19
CA GLN A 20 2.46 -7.32 9.30
C GLN A 20 3.87 -7.37 8.71
N TYR A 21 4.55 -8.51 8.83
CA TYR A 21 5.86 -8.74 8.25
C TYR A 21 5.83 -8.69 6.72
N ASP A 22 4.95 -9.45 6.07
CA ASP A 22 4.88 -9.44 4.60
C ASP A 22 4.49 -8.03 4.06
N ALA A 23 3.90 -7.17 4.91
CA ALA A 23 3.38 -5.85 4.57
C ALA A 23 4.53 -4.88 4.44
N GLN A 24 5.35 -4.89 5.49
CA GLN A 24 6.56 -4.10 5.57
C GLN A 24 7.52 -4.54 4.49
N LEU A 25 7.60 -5.85 4.22
CA LEU A 25 8.42 -6.38 3.14
C LEU A 25 7.96 -5.90 1.76
N ALA A 26 6.65 -5.96 1.47
CA ALA A 26 6.10 -5.47 0.21
C ALA A 26 6.28 -3.95 0.03
N LEU A 27 6.13 -3.18 1.11
CA LEU A 27 6.36 -1.72 1.10
C LEU A 27 7.84 -1.38 0.89
N ALA A 28 8.75 -2.07 1.57
CA ALA A 28 10.19 -1.91 1.39
C ALA A 28 10.60 -2.24 -0.05
N PHE A 29 10.15 -3.38 -0.56
CA PHE A 29 10.39 -3.78 -1.94
C PHE A 29 9.86 -2.76 -2.96
N GLN A 30 8.67 -2.19 -2.70
CA GLN A 30 8.12 -1.14 -3.55
C GLN A 30 9.02 0.10 -3.54
N ALA A 31 9.49 0.55 -2.36
CA ALA A 31 10.39 1.70 -2.24
C ALA A 31 11.72 1.47 -2.99
N ASP A 32 12.29 0.27 -2.89
CA ASP A 32 13.52 -0.10 -3.59
C ASP A 32 13.32 -0.09 -5.12
N CYS A 33 12.17 -0.58 -5.58
CA CYS A 33 11.79 -0.50 -7.00
C CYS A 33 11.65 0.95 -7.47
N GLU A 34 11.03 1.82 -6.68
CA GLU A 34 10.87 3.24 -7.01
C GLU A 34 12.22 3.97 -7.09
N ASP A 35 13.14 3.70 -6.17
CA ASP A 35 14.49 4.27 -6.20
C ASP A 35 15.29 3.79 -7.42
N LEU A 36 15.25 2.48 -7.72
CA LEU A 36 15.91 1.92 -8.91
C LEU A 36 15.35 2.54 -10.20
N LEU A 37 14.02 2.59 -10.34
CA LEU A 37 13.38 3.18 -11.52
C LEU A 37 13.64 4.67 -11.65
N GLN A 38 13.73 5.40 -10.53
CA GLN A 38 14.12 6.80 -10.51
C GLN A 38 15.56 6.97 -11.01
N LYS A 39 16.51 6.19 -10.50
CA LYS A 39 17.90 6.22 -10.97
C LYS A 39 17.99 5.92 -12.46
N PHE A 40 17.23 4.93 -12.93
CA PHE A 40 17.16 4.57 -14.35
C PHE A 40 16.54 5.68 -15.21
N SER A 41 15.45 6.30 -14.76
CA SER A 41 14.81 7.43 -15.44
C SER A 41 15.77 8.62 -15.55
N ASN A 42 16.55 8.89 -14.51
CA ASN A 42 17.55 9.96 -14.51
C ASN A 42 18.72 9.71 -15.49
N LEU A 43 19.04 8.45 -15.80
CA LEU A 43 20.05 8.13 -16.82
C LEU A 43 19.56 8.46 -18.25
N GLY A 44 18.24 8.52 -18.47
CA GLY A 44 17.66 8.82 -19.79
C GLY A 44 18.03 7.80 -20.88
N SER A 45 18.40 6.57 -20.50
CA SER A 45 18.82 5.51 -21.42
C SER A 45 17.76 4.41 -21.51
N PHE A 46 17.47 3.94 -22.72
CA PHE A 46 16.65 2.74 -22.92
C PHE A 46 17.47 1.45 -22.91
N SER A 47 18.80 1.52 -22.71
CA SER A 47 19.64 0.35 -22.82
C SER A 47 19.51 -0.59 -21.62
N PHE A 48 19.38 -1.88 -21.92
CA PHE A 48 19.38 -2.91 -20.87
C PHE A 48 20.72 -2.99 -20.14
N THR A 49 21.84 -2.65 -20.80
CA THR A 49 23.17 -2.67 -20.17
C THR A 49 23.23 -1.69 -19.01
N ALA A 50 22.78 -0.45 -19.22
CA ALA A 50 22.71 0.58 -18.18
C ALA A 50 21.79 0.16 -17.02
N PHE A 51 20.65 -0.46 -17.34
CA PHE A 51 19.77 -1.03 -16.32
C PHE A 51 20.48 -2.15 -15.52
N SER A 52 21.22 -3.03 -16.20
CA SER A 52 21.91 -4.15 -15.56
C SER A 52 23.04 -3.69 -14.64
N GLU A 53 23.68 -2.56 -14.94
CA GLU A 53 24.68 -1.91 -14.09
C GLU A 53 24.03 -1.42 -12.81
N LEU A 54 22.95 -0.63 -12.93
CA LEU A 54 22.18 -0.17 -11.77
C LEU A 54 21.68 -1.34 -10.90
N TRP A 55 21.14 -2.40 -11.53
CA TRP A 55 20.68 -3.59 -10.81
C TRP A 55 21.78 -4.24 -9.97
N ARG A 56 23.01 -4.28 -10.48
CA ARG A 56 24.18 -4.81 -9.76
C ARG A 56 24.63 -3.86 -8.66
N GLU A 57 24.66 -2.56 -8.93
CA GLU A 57 25.05 -1.53 -7.95
C GLU A 57 24.11 -1.50 -6.75
N THR A 58 22.80 -1.68 -6.97
CA THR A 58 21.82 -1.77 -5.88
C THR A 58 21.73 -3.15 -5.25
N CYS A 59 22.56 -4.12 -5.68
CA CYS A 59 22.54 -5.51 -5.22
C CYS A 59 21.14 -6.14 -5.21
N PHE A 60 20.27 -5.81 -6.17
CA PHE A 60 18.84 -6.16 -6.10
C PHE A 60 18.56 -7.68 -6.08
N ILE A 61 19.57 -8.51 -6.38
CA ILE A 61 19.47 -9.96 -6.26
C ILE A 61 19.32 -10.44 -4.80
N THR A 62 19.80 -9.66 -3.82
CA THR A 62 19.71 -9.99 -2.39
C THR A 62 18.28 -9.97 -1.88
N VAL A 63 17.32 -9.48 -2.68
CA VAL A 63 15.88 -9.53 -2.40
C VAL A 63 15.40 -10.98 -2.20
N PHE A 64 16.08 -11.97 -2.78
CA PHE A 64 15.75 -13.38 -2.59
C PHE A 64 16.49 -14.05 -1.43
N GLU A 65 17.49 -13.38 -0.86
CA GLU A 65 18.28 -13.92 0.24
C GLU A 65 17.50 -13.83 1.56
N GLY A 66 17.60 -14.88 2.38
CA GLY A 66 16.92 -14.94 3.70
C GLY A 66 15.51 -15.53 3.68
N GLN A 67 15.03 -16.03 2.53
CA GLN A 67 13.75 -16.74 2.44
C GLN A 67 13.98 -18.26 2.49
N ASP A 68 13.84 -18.86 3.68
CA ASP A 68 14.13 -20.29 3.89
C ASP A 68 13.00 -21.22 3.39
N PHE A 69 11.77 -20.70 3.26
CA PHE A 69 10.60 -21.49 2.92
C PHE A 69 10.10 -21.23 1.50
N ILE A 70 10.01 -22.28 0.70
CA ILE A 70 9.62 -22.19 -0.71
C ILE A 70 8.21 -21.61 -0.94
N LEU A 71 7.26 -21.89 -0.05
CA LEU A 71 5.89 -21.37 -0.14
C LEU A 71 5.82 -19.86 0.16
N MET A 72 6.63 -19.41 1.12
CA MET A 72 6.76 -17.99 1.46
C MET A 72 7.45 -17.24 0.32
N LEU A 73 8.50 -17.83 -0.24
CA LEU A 73 9.20 -17.30 -1.41
C LEU A 73 8.30 -17.20 -2.64
N GLN A 74 7.45 -18.21 -2.89
CA GLN A 74 6.44 -18.15 -3.94
C GLN A 74 5.48 -16.97 -3.75
N THR A 75 4.91 -16.85 -2.55
CA THR A 75 3.96 -15.77 -2.22
C THR A 75 4.63 -14.40 -2.35
N PHE A 76 5.88 -14.29 -1.89
CA PHE A 76 6.69 -13.09 -2.01
C PHE A 76 6.96 -12.72 -3.47
N LEU A 77 7.37 -13.67 -4.31
CA LEU A 77 7.61 -13.44 -5.74
C LEU A 77 6.33 -13.02 -6.48
N GLU A 78 5.20 -13.65 -6.19
CA GLU A 78 3.89 -13.24 -6.74
C GLU A 78 3.56 -11.78 -6.36
N ASN A 79 3.86 -11.39 -5.12
CA ASN A 79 3.72 -10.00 -4.66
C ASN A 79 4.71 -9.05 -5.35
N CYS A 80 5.97 -9.44 -5.52
CA CYS A 80 6.97 -8.65 -6.24
C CYS A 80 6.52 -8.37 -7.67
N PHE A 81 6.08 -9.40 -8.40
CA PHE A 81 5.54 -9.21 -9.75
C PHE A 81 4.31 -8.31 -9.74
N PHE A 82 3.41 -8.46 -8.77
CA PHE A 82 2.25 -7.58 -8.63
C PHE A 82 2.65 -6.11 -8.41
N VAL A 83 3.65 -5.83 -7.56
CA VAL A 83 4.17 -4.48 -7.33
C VAL A 83 4.79 -3.91 -8.60
N VAL A 84 5.69 -4.66 -9.25
CA VAL A 84 6.41 -4.17 -10.43
C VAL A 84 5.47 -3.85 -11.60
N LYS A 85 4.42 -4.67 -11.81
CA LYS A 85 3.42 -4.42 -12.85
C LYS A 85 2.72 -3.07 -12.72
N LYS A 86 2.57 -2.53 -11.50
CA LYS A 86 1.96 -1.21 -11.30
C LYS A 86 2.76 -0.11 -11.99
N PHE A 87 4.08 -0.25 -12.06
CA PHE A 87 4.95 0.74 -12.70
C PHE A 87 4.80 0.80 -14.23
N LEU A 88 4.19 -0.21 -14.86
CA LEU A 88 3.85 -0.18 -16.29
C LEU A 88 2.78 0.87 -16.63
N PHE A 89 2.00 1.30 -15.64
CA PHE A 89 0.95 2.31 -15.79
C PHE A 89 1.41 3.72 -15.41
N LEU A 90 2.67 3.91 -15.04
CA LEU A 90 3.22 5.25 -14.84
C LEU A 90 3.25 6.03 -16.15
N ASN A 91 3.21 7.36 -16.08
CA ASN A 91 3.24 8.23 -17.26
C ASN A 91 4.64 8.41 -17.86
N ASP A 92 5.69 8.03 -17.12
CA ASP A 92 7.08 8.13 -17.58
C ASP A 92 7.50 6.92 -18.42
N VAL A 93 7.98 7.17 -19.64
CA VAL A 93 8.40 6.13 -20.60
C VAL A 93 9.62 5.37 -20.09
N TYR A 94 10.57 6.05 -19.43
CA TYR A 94 11.75 5.38 -18.87
C TYR A 94 11.37 4.46 -17.72
N SER A 95 10.47 4.90 -16.84
CA SER A 95 9.92 4.06 -15.77
C SER A 95 9.14 2.86 -16.31
N GLN A 96 8.36 3.02 -17.38
CA GLN A 96 7.66 1.91 -18.05
C GLN A 96 8.64 0.87 -18.61
N VAL A 97 9.69 1.31 -19.31
CA VAL A 97 10.72 0.42 -19.86
C VAL A 97 11.53 -0.24 -18.73
N GLY A 98 11.89 0.52 -17.70
CA GLY A 98 12.57 0.01 -16.51
C GLY A 98 11.73 -1.04 -15.77
N ALA A 99 10.41 -0.86 -15.70
CA ALA A 99 9.50 -1.85 -15.12
C ALA A 99 9.49 -3.16 -15.92
N LEU A 100 9.54 -3.10 -17.25
CA LEU A 100 9.70 -4.29 -18.09
C LEU A 100 11.04 -4.98 -17.82
N TYR A 101 12.12 -4.22 -17.67
CA TYR A 101 13.44 -4.75 -17.34
C TYR A 101 13.50 -5.35 -15.94
N LEU A 102 12.79 -4.78 -14.96
CA LEU A 102 12.60 -5.35 -13.62
C LEU A 102 11.86 -6.68 -13.69
N LEU A 103 10.74 -6.77 -14.44
CA LEU A 103 10.01 -8.02 -14.63
C LEU A 103 10.90 -9.11 -15.25
N TYR A 104 11.69 -8.73 -16.26
CA TYR A 104 12.68 -9.61 -16.88
C TYR A 104 13.72 -10.07 -15.85
N ALA A 105 14.39 -9.15 -15.17
CA ALA A 105 15.45 -9.47 -14.22
C ALA A 105 14.93 -10.37 -13.08
N LEU A 106 13.79 -10.04 -12.48
CA LEU A 106 13.16 -10.85 -11.43
C LEU A 106 12.82 -12.26 -11.91
N TYR A 107 12.21 -12.39 -13.08
CA TYR A 107 11.79 -13.69 -13.60
C TYR A 107 12.95 -14.62 -13.96
N TYR A 108 14.07 -14.08 -14.45
CA TYR A 108 15.25 -14.89 -14.80
C TYR A 108 16.21 -15.11 -13.61
N LYS A 109 16.13 -14.30 -12.56
CA LYS A 109 16.99 -14.41 -11.37
C LYS A 109 16.32 -15.09 -10.17
N GLN A 110 15.00 -15.28 -10.19
CA GLN A 110 14.33 -16.03 -9.14
C GLN A 110 14.82 -17.50 -9.07
N PRO A 111 14.95 -18.07 -7.86
CA PRO A 111 15.40 -19.45 -7.68
C PRO A 111 14.35 -20.50 -8.08
N ILE A 112 13.06 -20.12 -8.11
CA ILE A 112 11.93 -21.03 -8.37
C ILE A 112 11.20 -20.72 -9.69
N ARG A 113 11.98 -20.48 -10.75
CA ARG A 113 11.48 -20.02 -12.07
C ARG A 113 10.39 -20.91 -12.68
N GLU A 114 10.47 -22.21 -12.49
CA GLU A 114 9.48 -23.14 -13.04
C GLU A 114 8.11 -23.05 -12.34
N TRP A 115 8.08 -22.56 -11.11
CA TRP A 115 6.88 -22.58 -10.26
C TRP A 115 6.14 -21.23 -10.31
N VAL A 116 6.86 -20.12 -10.43
CA VAL A 116 6.27 -18.78 -10.42
C VAL A 116 6.44 -18.08 -11.76
N LYS A 117 5.31 -17.87 -12.43
CA LYS A 117 5.19 -17.13 -13.69
C LYS A 117 4.57 -15.76 -13.46
N ILE A 118 4.81 -14.83 -14.38
CA ILE A 118 4.25 -13.49 -14.33
C ILE A 118 2.78 -13.54 -14.76
N ARG A 119 1.86 -13.36 -13.82
CA ARG A 119 0.42 -13.28 -14.11
C ARG A 119 0.10 -11.95 -14.79
N LEU A 120 -0.50 -12.00 -15.98
CA LEU A 120 -0.96 -10.83 -16.71
C LEU A 120 -2.48 -10.86 -16.89
N THR A 121 -3.16 -9.80 -16.49
CA THR A 121 -4.55 -9.55 -16.91
C THR A 121 -4.62 -9.04 -18.34
N GLN A 122 -5.81 -9.09 -18.93
CA GLN A 122 -6.06 -8.54 -20.27
C GLN A 122 -5.57 -7.08 -20.37
N THR A 123 -5.95 -6.24 -19.40
CA THR A 123 -5.56 -4.82 -19.36
C THR A 123 -4.05 -4.61 -19.25
N GLU A 124 -3.37 -5.43 -18.44
CA GLU A 124 -1.90 -5.38 -18.28
C GLU A 124 -1.19 -5.85 -19.56
N ALA A 125 -1.71 -6.89 -20.21
CA ALA A 125 -1.19 -7.40 -21.46
C ALA A 125 -1.33 -6.37 -22.60
N ASP A 126 -2.50 -5.73 -22.70
CA ASP A 126 -2.75 -4.66 -23.67
C ASP A 126 -1.81 -3.48 -23.44
N LYS A 127 -1.63 -3.06 -22.17
CA LYS A 127 -0.68 -2.00 -21.82
C LYS A 127 0.76 -2.34 -22.19
N LEU A 128 1.19 -3.59 -21.96
CA LEU A 128 2.51 -4.06 -22.40
C LEU A 128 2.65 -3.99 -23.92
N ASN A 129 1.63 -4.43 -24.66
CA ASN A 129 1.63 -4.38 -26.11
C ASN A 129 1.76 -2.93 -26.63
N ASP A 130 1.05 -1.99 -26.00
CA ASP A 130 1.14 -0.56 -26.34
C ASP A 130 2.56 -0.01 -26.12
N ILE A 131 3.17 -0.31 -24.98
CA ILE A 131 4.56 0.10 -24.67
C ILE A 131 5.51 -0.44 -25.75
N ILE A 132 5.38 -1.73 -26.09
CA ILE A 132 6.24 -2.37 -27.10
C ILE A 132 5.99 -1.80 -28.50
N ALA A 133 4.75 -1.47 -28.85
CA ALA A 133 4.43 -0.85 -30.13
C ALA A 133 5.11 0.53 -30.27
N VAL A 134 5.07 1.35 -29.21
CA VAL A 134 5.77 2.64 -29.17
C VAL A 134 7.29 2.45 -29.28
N GLN A 135 7.86 1.50 -28.52
CA GLN A 135 9.30 1.25 -28.56
C GLN A 135 9.79 0.68 -29.90
N LYS A 136 8.95 -0.09 -30.58
CA LYS A 136 9.21 -0.56 -31.95
C LYS A 136 9.26 0.60 -32.94
N GLN A 137 8.37 1.58 -32.83
CA GLN A 137 8.41 2.80 -33.65
C GLN A 137 9.67 3.63 -33.38
N ASN A 138 10.09 3.71 -32.11
CA ASN A 138 11.29 4.42 -31.68
C ASN A 138 12.60 3.68 -31.97
N LYS A 139 12.55 2.48 -32.60
CA LYS A 139 13.70 1.62 -32.91
C LYS A 139 14.49 1.14 -31.68
N SER A 140 13.85 1.10 -30.51
CA SER A 140 14.42 0.56 -29.27
C SER A 140 14.37 -0.98 -29.27
N TRP A 141 15.22 -1.62 -30.08
CA TRP A 141 15.17 -3.06 -30.32
C TRP A 141 15.46 -3.93 -29.09
N GLU A 142 16.26 -3.44 -28.13
CA GLU A 142 16.56 -4.17 -26.89
C GLU A 142 15.29 -4.44 -26.07
N VAL A 143 14.42 -3.44 -25.94
CA VAL A 143 13.13 -3.55 -25.23
C VAL A 143 12.24 -4.59 -25.91
N VAL A 144 12.14 -4.51 -27.24
CA VAL A 144 11.34 -5.44 -28.05
C VAL A 144 11.88 -6.86 -27.93
N PHE A 145 13.21 -7.03 -28.00
CA PHE A 145 13.87 -8.32 -27.86
C PHE A 145 13.58 -8.96 -26.50
N ILE A 146 13.71 -8.21 -25.41
CA ILE A 146 13.44 -8.70 -24.04
C ILE A 146 11.99 -9.19 -23.92
N TYR A 147 11.03 -8.40 -24.42
CA TYR A 147 9.63 -8.79 -24.41
C TYR A 147 9.38 -10.07 -25.24
N CYS A 148 9.93 -10.15 -26.46
CA CYS A 148 9.82 -11.33 -27.30
C CYS A 148 10.44 -12.56 -26.63
N LYS A 149 11.60 -12.42 -25.99
CA LYS A 149 12.27 -13.49 -25.27
C LYS A 149 11.42 -14.02 -24.10
N MET A 150 10.85 -13.14 -23.29
CA MET A 150 9.95 -13.53 -22.19
C MET A 150 8.71 -14.29 -22.69
N ARG A 151 8.17 -13.90 -23.85
CA ARG A 151 7.05 -14.61 -24.49
C ARG A 151 7.45 -15.99 -24.98
N LEU A 152 8.59 -16.09 -25.67
CA LEU A 152 9.10 -17.37 -26.18
C LEU A 152 9.38 -18.36 -25.06
N ASP A 153 9.94 -17.88 -23.94
CA ASP A 153 10.23 -18.69 -22.77
C ASP A 153 8.99 -19.02 -21.93
N GLY A 154 7.79 -18.55 -22.31
CA GLY A 154 6.55 -18.82 -21.58
C GLY A 154 6.52 -18.22 -20.17
N ALA A 155 7.15 -17.06 -19.99
CA ALA A 155 7.24 -16.34 -18.71
C ALA A 155 5.89 -15.79 -18.23
N PHE A 156 4.96 -15.53 -19.16
CA PHE A 156 3.66 -14.92 -18.88
C PHE A 156 2.56 -15.97 -18.73
N GLN A 157 1.74 -15.81 -17.68
CA GLN A 157 0.51 -16.56 -17.45
C GLN A 157 -0.67 -15.62 -17.62
N TYR A 158 -1.39 -15.74 -18.74
CA TYR A 158 -2.58 -14.93 -19.00
C TYR A 158 -3.74 -15.36 -18.09
N CYS A 159 -4.28 -14.42 -17.33
CA CYS A 159 -5.27 -14.67 -16.29
C CYS A 159 -6.40 -13.63 -16.34
N ALA A 160 -7.62 -14.01 -15.97
CA ALA A 160 -8.72 -13.05 -15.84
C ALA A 160 -8.54 -12.12 -14.63
N LEU A 161 -7.92 -12.63 -13.55
CA LEU A 161 -7.76 -11.94 -12.28
C LEU A 161 -6.30 -11.71 -11.96
N VAL A 162 -6.02 -10.53 -11.40
CA VAL A 162 -4.68 -10.08 -11.03
C VAL A 162 -4.05 -11.01 -9.99
N GLN A 163 -4.86 -11.53 -9.07
CA GLN A 163 -4.45 -12.45 -8.01
C GLN A 163 -5.16 -13.80 -8.12
N PRO A 164 -4.52 -14.91 -7.70
CA PRO A 164 -5.18 -16.21 -7.63
C PRO A 164 -6.31 -16.17 -6.59
N LEU A 165 -7.43 -16.84 -6.91
CA LEU A 165 -8.52 -17.08 -5.97
C LEU A 165 -8.34 -18.50 -5.41
N GLY A 166 -8.05 -18.60 -4.11
CA GLY A 166 -7.96 -19.87 -3.38
C GLY A 166 -8.87 -19.86 -2.15
N LEU A 167 -9.08 -21.03 -1.54
CA LEU A 167 -9.82 -21.13 -0.27
C LEU A 167 -9.13 -20.32 0.84
N ASP A 168 -7.79 -20.26 0.78
CA ASP A 168 -6.94 -19.48 1.68
C ASP A 168 -6.95 -17.98 1.41
N ALA A 169 -7.61 -17.52 0.34
CA ALA A 169 -7.71 -16.10 0.00
C ALA A 169 -8.48 -15.27 1.04
N LYS A 170 -9.20 -15.93 1.95
CA LYS A 170 -9.87 -15.32 3.11
C LYS A 170 -8.92 -15.12 4.31
N PHE A 171 -7.87 -15.93 4.40
CA PHE A 171 -6.90 -15.95 5.51
C PHE A 171 -5.65 -15.15 5.19
N LEU A 172 -5.20 -15.17 3.94
CA LEU A 172 -4.35 -14.09 3.46
C LEU A 172 -5.20 -12.81 3.52
N LYS A 173 -5.05 -12.02 4.59
CA LYS A 173 -5.20 -10.56 4.49
C LYS A 173 -4.13 -10.09 3.51
N ARG A 174 -4.39 -10.36 2.24
CA ARG A 174 -3.62 -9.87 1.11
C ARG A 174 -3.51 -8.39 1.32
N TYR A 175 -2.33 -7.83 1.10
CA TYR A 175 -2.19 -6.39 1.16
C TYR A 175 -3.16 -5.76 0.19
N ASP A 176 -4.30 -5.34 0.73
CA ASP A 176 -5.07 -4.22 0.24
C ASP A 176 -4.16 -2.98 0.37
N LEU A 177 -3.09 -2.96 -0.42
CA LEU A 177 -2.53 -1.75 -0.96
C LEU A 177 -3.58 -1.21 -1.94
N ALA A 178 -4.65 -0.67 -1.36
CA ALA A 178 -5.63 0.19 -1.98
C ALA A 178 -6.18 -0.32 -3.32
N SER A 179 -7.17 -1.22 -3.24
CA SER A 179 -8.14 -1.45 -4.32
C SER A 179 -8.97 -0.19 -4.68
N GLU A 180 -8.67 1.00 -4.16
CA GLU A 180 -9.36 2.25 -4.53
C GLU A 180 -8.42 3.39 -5.01
N GLY A 181 -7.12 3.16 -5.23
CA GLY A 181 -6.20 4.29 -5.46
C GLY A 181 -4.91 4.03 -6.21
N ILE A 182 -4.82 3.03 -7.09
CA ILE A 182 -3.57 2.62 -7.76
C ILE A 182 -3.02 3.67 -8.77
N HIS A 183 -3.64 4.85 -8.87
CA HIS A 183 -3.07 6.03 -9.54
C HIS A 183 -2.44 7.06 -8.60
N LYS A 184 -2.40 6.84 -7.27
CA LYS A 184 -1.70 7.72 -6.33
C LYS A 184 -1.00 6.88 -5.27
N LYS A 185 0.30 6.71 -5.45
CA LYS A 185 1.35 6.59 -4.42
C LYS A 185 2.63 6.12 -5.09
N THR A 186 3.19 6.96 -5.95
CA THR A 186 4.64 7.10 -5.97
C THR A 186 5.01 7.74 -4.63
N THR A 187 6.14 7.39 -4.01
CA THR A 187 6.71 8.07 -2.83
C THR A 187 6.80 9.61 -3.01
N ARG A 188 6.76 10.08 -4.26
CA ARG A 188 6.71 11.50 -4.67
C ARG A 188 5.38 12.21 -4.42
N ASP A 189 4.31 11.46 -4.19
CA ASP A 189 2.95 11.96 -4.00
C ASP A 189 2.52 11.91 -2.53
N CYS A 190 3.44 12.17 -1.60
CA CYS A 190 3.04 12.41 -0.21
C CYS A 190 2.05 13.60 -0.21
N PRO A 191 0.79 13.42 0.24
CA PRO A 191 -0.19 14.51 0.27
C PRO A 191 0.34 15.74 1.00
N VAL A 192 1.22 15.53 1.99
CA VAL A 192 1.91 16.56 2.75
C VAL A 192 2.88 17.36 1.87
N GLN A 193 3.63 16.73 0.97
CA GLN A 193 4.56 17.42 0.07
C GLN A 193 3.82 18.23 -1.02
N LYS A 194 2.69 17.69 -1.51
CA LYS A 194 1.79 18.42 -2.41
C LYS A 194 1.16 19.60 -1.71
N PHE A 195 0.71 19.42 -0.48
CA PHE A 195 0.17 20.50 0.35
C PHE A 195 1.23 21.59 0.60
N LYS A 196 2.48 21.19 0.86
CA LYS A 196 3.60 22.13 0.98
C LYS A 196 3.82 22.92 -0.31
N THR A 197 3.91 22.24 -1.44
CA THR A 197 4.10 22.89 -2.76
C THR A 197 2.92 23.82 -3.10
N PHE A 198 1.69 23.41 -2.77
CA PHE A 198 0.47 24.19 -2.93
C PHE A 198 0.50 25.47 -2.07
N MET A 199 0.94 25.36 -0.82
CA MET A 199 1.05 26.50 0.10
C MET A 199 2.16 27.48 -0.28
N GLU A 200 3.28 26.97 -0.82
CA GLU A 200 4.45 27.80 -1.15
C GLU A 200 4.35 28.50 -2.51
N ASN A 201 3.71 27.89 -3.53
CA ASN A 201 3.90 28.32 -4.93
C ASN A 201 2.63 28.37 -5.80
N ASP A 202 1.42 28.16 -5.26
CA ASP A 202 0.22 28.03 -6.11
C ASP A 202 -0.51 29.38 -6.32
N PRO A 203 -0.66 29.87 -7.57
CA PRO A 203 -1.47 31.06 -7.89
C PRO A 203 -2.94 30.93 -7.45
N ILE A 204 -3.45 29.70 -7.32
CA ILE A 204 -4.82 29.42 -6.87
C ILE A 204 -5.00 29.85 -5.41
N LEU A 205 -3.98 29.75 -4.56
CA LEU A 205 -4.07 30.16 -3.16
C LEU A 205 -4.24 31.68 -3.04
N THR A 206 -3.54 32.45 -3.87
CA THR A 206 -3.67 33.91 -3.92
C THR A 206 -5.07 34.31 -4.38
N GLN A 207 -5.56 33.69 -5.46
CA GLN A 207 -6.93 33.92 -5.96
C GLN A 207 -7.99 33.56 -4.92
N LEU A 208 -7.79 32.48 -4.17
CA LEU A 208 -8.70 32.07 -3.10
C LEU A 208 -8.72 33.10 -1.97
N GLN A 209 -7.56 33.62 -1.55
CA GLN A 209 -7.47 34.66 -0.53
C GLN A 209 -8.06 36.00 -0.98
N GLU A 210 -7.92 36.36 -2.25
CA GLU A 210 -8.56 37.54 -2.84
C GLU A 210 -10.09 37.40 -2.84
N THR A 211 -10.59 36.25 -3.32
CA THR A 211 -12.03 35.93 -3.32
C THR A 211 -12.61 35.97 -1.90
N ASP A 212 -11.85 35.46 -0.92
CA ASP A 212 -12.24 35.48 0.49
C ASP A 212 -12.33 36.91 1.05
N LYS A 213 -11.35 37.76 0.75
CA LYS A 213 -11.38 39.19 1.12
C LYS A 213 -12.55 39.93 0.49
N GLU A 214 -12.81 39.66 -0.78
CA GLU A 214 -13.96 40.23 -1.49
C GLU A 214 -15.27 39.81 -0.83
N TYR A 215 -15.43 38.51 -0.56
CA TYR A 215 -16.60 37.97 0.14
C TYR A 215 -16.80 38.64 1.50
N GLN A 216 -15.76 38.75 2.32
CA GLN A 216 -15.84 39.41 3.64
C GLN A 216 -16.20 40.90 3.53
N SER A 217 -15.68 41.60 2.51
CA SER A 217 -16.03 43.00 2.27
C SER A 217 -17.51 43.18 1.88
N LEU A 218 -18.05 42.29 1.04
CA LEU A 218 -19.45 42.28 0.66
C LEU A 218 -20.33 41.97 1.87
N VAL A 219 -19.98 40.93 2.63
CA VAL A 219 -20.66 40.54 3.87
C VAL A 219 -20.79 41.72 4.82
N ASN A 220 -19.71 42.48 5.08
CA ASN A 220 -19.74 43.64 5.96
C ASN A 220 -20.68 44.74 5.43
N LYS A 221 -20.64 45.01 4.12
CA LYS A 221 -21.51 45.98 3.46
C LYS A 221 -23.00 45.61 3.51
N TYR A 222 -23.33 44.32 3.43
CA TYR A 222 -24.72 43.84 3.46
C TYR A 222 -25.23 43.62 4.88
N LYS A 223 -24.34 43.39 5.85
CA LYS A 223 -24.67 43.33 7.29
C LYS A 223 -25.22 44.67 7.80
N GLU A 224 -24.73 45.79 7.27
CA GLU A 224 -25.26 47.13 7.58
C GLU A 224 -26.68 47.37 7.04
N LYS A 225 -27.09 46.63 6.00
CA LYS A 225 -28.40 46.81 5.34
C LYS A 225 -29.44 45.78 5.74
N CYS A 226 -29.03 44.59 6.20
CA CYS A 226 -29.93 43.49 6.52
C CYS A 226 -29.50 42.77 7.81
N ASN A 227 -30.17 43.07 8.93
CA ASN A 227 -29.88 42.50 10.25
C ASN A 227 -30.18 40.98 10.37
N GLN A 228 -30.85 40.37 9.39
CA GLN A 228 -31.21 38.93 9.37
C GLN A 228 -30.33 38.08 8.45
N LEU A 229 -29.26 38.62 7.87
CA LEU A 229 -28.41 37.85 6.96
C LEU A 229 -27.57 36.82 7.74
N PHE A 230 -27.75 35.53 7.44
CA PHE A 230 -26.86 34.48 7.93
C PHE A 230 -25.54 34.56 7.17
N VAL A 231 -24.48 34.91 7.89
CA VAL A 231 -23.13 35.07 7.34
C VAL A 231 -22.33 33.81 7.65
N PHE A 232 -21.72 33.22 6.63
CA PHE A 232 -20.71 32.17 6.81
C PHE A 232 -19.34 32.84 6.94
N PRO A 233 -18.67 32.82 8.11
CA PRO A 233 -17.32 33.34 8.20
C PRO A 233 -16.39 32.39 7.43
N SER A 234 -16.04 32.76 6.21
CA SER A 234 -14.99 32.05 5.48
C SER A 234 -13.65 32.46 6.11
N ALA A 235 -13.04 31.52 6.83
CA ALA A 235 -11.69 31.62 7.39
C ALA A 235 -10.75 30.61 6.73
N ILE A 236 -11.11 30.13 5.53
CA ILE A 236 -10.48 29.00 4.87
C ILE A 236 -8.99 29.28 4.61
N GLY A 237 -8.64 30.51 4.20
CA GLY A 237 -7.25 30.90 3.97
C GLY A 237 -6.39 30.87 5.23
N ASP A 238 -6.95 31.29 6.37
CA ASP A 238 -6.24 31.33 7.65
C ASP A 238 -6.18 29.94 8.32
N GLU A 239 -7.23 29.13 8.16
CA GLU A 239 -7.23 27.73 8.59
C GLU A 239 -6.17 26.92 7.84
N LEU A 240 -6.05 27.11 6.51
CA LEU A 240 -5.02 26.45 5.71
C LEU A 240 -3.60 26.83 6.16
N LYS A 241 -3.35 28.11 6.45
CA LYS A 241 -2.07 28.58 7.01
C LYS A 241 -1.79 27.98 8.38
N LYS A 242 -2.78 28.02 9.28
CA LYS A 242 -2.66 27.41 10.60
C LYS A 242 -2.36 25.92 10.52
N THR A 243 -2.98 25.20 9.58
CA THR A 243 -2.68 23.78 9.33
C THR A 243 -1.27 23.59 8.77
N TYR A 244 -0.80 24.46 7.88
CA TYR A 244 0.57 24.45 7.38
C TYR A 244 1.58 24.66 8.52
N ASP A 245 1.38 25.68 9.35
CA ASP A 245 2.25 25.97 10.48
C ASP A 245 2.26 24.81 11.49
N ASN A 246 1.10 24.24 11.83
CA ASN A 246 1.02 23.07 12.72
C ASN A 246 1.72 21.81 12.18
N LEU A 247 1.79 21.66 10.85
CA LEU A 247 2.40 20.48 10.22
C LEU A 247 3.91 20.62 10.03
N PHE A 248 4.42 21.84 9.87
CA PHE A 248 5.81 22.09 9.51
C PHE A 248 6.62 22.89 10.55
N ASP A 249 5.98 23.48 11.56
CA ASP A 249 6.64 24.15 12.68
C ASP A 249 6.84 23.17 13.85
N VAL A 250 7.82 22.27 13.70
CA VAL A 250 8.32 21.42 14.80
C VAL A 250 9.69 21.95 15.22
N ASN A 251 9.68 22.95 16.10
CA ASN A 251 10.75 23.09 17.09
C ASN A 251 10.44 22.16 18.26
N THR A 252 11.21 21.07 18.33
CA THR A 252 11.64 20.34 19.54
C THR A 252 10.78 20.47 20.80
N GLU A 253 9.66 19.76 20.91
CA GLU A 253 9.13 19.33 22.23
C GLU A 253 8.51 17.92 22.12
N GLU A 254 8.72 17.14 23.18
CA GLU A 254 8.47 15.71 23.28
C GLU A 254 7.01 15.30 22.98
N LEU A 255 6.85 14.21 22.21
CA LEU A 255 5.57 13.59 21.92
C LEU A 255 4.78 13.25 23.21
N PRO A 256 3.52 13.73 23.37
CA PRO A 256 2.65 13.23 24.44
C PRO A 256 2.21 11.80 24.12
N ASN A 257 2.50 10.90 25.06
CA ASN A 257 2.24 9.46 25.06
C ASN A 257 0.84 9.05 24.50
N GLU A 258 0.80 8.54 23.26
CA GLU A 258 -0.42 8.08 22.56
C GLU A 258 -1.14 6.90 23.25
N GLN A 259 -0.51 6.23 24.21
CA GLN A 259 -1.13 5.15 24.98
C GLN A 259 -2.29 5.63 25.87
N GLY A 260 -2.33 6.92 26.23
CA GLY A 260 -3.40 7.51 27.04
C GLY A 260 -4.72 7.65 26.27
N LYS A 261 -4.67 8.15 25.04
CA LYS A 261 -5.87 8.39 24.21
C LYS A 261 -6.58 7.10 23.83
N LEU A 262 -5.84 6.02 23.56
CA LEU A 262 -6.45 4.71 23.24
C LEU A 262 -7.14 4.08 24.46
N LYS A 263 -6.61 4.32 25.67
CA LYS A 263 -7.25 3.89 26.93
C LYS A 263 -8.50 4.71 27.23
N GLU A 264 -8.49 6.02 26.99
CA GLU A 264 -9.68 6.88 27.13
C GLU A 264 -10.80 6.52 26.15
N ILE A 265 -10.46 6.21 24.89
CA ILE A 265 -11.47 5.78 23.92
C ILE A 265 -12.08 4.42 24.33
N LYS A 266 -11.26 3.50 24.87
CA LYS A 266 -11.74 2.21 25.41
C LYS A 266 -12.62 2.39 26.64
N THR A 267 -12.25 3.23 27.60
CA THR A 267 -13.09 3.47 28.79
C THR A 267 -14.39 4.18 28.43
N ARG A 268 -14.37 5.10 27.45
CA ARG A 268 -15.57 5.79 26.96
C ARG A 268 -16.51 4.86 26.18
N ALA A 269 -15.97 3.91 25.41
CA ALA A 269 -16.75 2.87 24.74
C ALA A 269 -17.37 1.87 25.74
N MET A 270 -16.66 1.53 26.81
CA MET A 270 -17.14 0.63 27.87
C MET A 270 -18.18 1.28 28.81
N ALA A 271 -18.20 2.62 28.90
CA ALA A 271 -19.18 3.36 29.71
C ALA A 271 -20.51 3.63 28.98
N SER A 272 -20.63 3.24 27.71
CA SER A 272 -21.87 3.38 26.93
C SER A 272 -22.88 2.30 27.33
N THR A 273 -23.85 2.66 28.18
CA THR A 273 -24.93 1.79 28.68
C THR A 273 -25.97 1.39 27.60
N ASN A 274 -25.81 1.82 26.35
CA ASN A 274 -26.75 1.54 25.25
C ASN A 274 -26.30 0.40 24.32
N ALA A 275 -25.24 -0.34 24.65
CA ALA A 275 -24.89 -1.57 23.95
C ALA A 275 -25.80 -2.71 24.43
N VAL A 276 -26.93 -2.92 23.77
CA VAL A 276 -27.76 -4.12 23.93
C VAL A 276 -26.95 -5.33 23.46
N TYR A 277 -26.28 -5.99 24.41
CA TYR A 277 -25.55 -7.24 24.21
C TYR A 277 -26.58 -8.36 23.99
N ARG A 278 -26.62 -8.93 22.79
CA ARG A 278 -27.35 -10.20 22.53
C ARG A 278 -26.54 -11.36 23.12
N ALA A 279 -26.61 -11.52 24.44
CA ALA A 279 -25.83 -12.48 25.21
C ALA A 279 -26.49 -13.86 25.40
N GLU A 280 -27.67 -14.12 24.82
CA GLU A 280 -28.37 -15.39 25.00
C GLU A 280 -28.74 -16.02 23.66
N ARG A 281 -27.73 -16.51 22.96
CA ARG A 281 -27.89 -17.71 22.14
C ARG A 281 -26.74 -18.63 22.49
N SER A 282 -27.03 -19.75 23.16
CA SER A 282 -26.07 -20.83 23.28
C SER A 282 -25.77 -21.32 21.86
N MET A 283 -24.54 -21.13 21.41
CA MET A 283 -24.08 -21.76 20.19
C MET A 283 -23.63 -23.15 20.57
N VAL A 284 -24.40 -24.14 20.12
CA VAL A 284 -24.03 -25.56 20.19
C VAL A 284 -22.79 -25.74 19.32
N THR A 285 -21.72 -26.23 19.94
CA THR A 285 -20.46 -26.53 19.24
C THR A 285 -20.45 -28.00 18.82
N GLY A 286 -19.71 -28.34 17.76
CA GLY A 286 -19.68 -29.70 17.19
C GLY A 286 -19.25 -30.81 18.16
N THR A 287 -18.72 -30.46 19.34
CA THR A 287 -18.42 -31.38 20.46
C THR A 287 -19.65 -31.83 21.25
N ASP A 288 -20.81 -31.18 21.07
CA ASP A 288 -22.05 -31.52 21.75
C ASP A 288 -22.86 -32.62 21.01
N TYR A 289 -22.42 -33.02 19.81
CA TYR A 289 -23.07 -34.07 19.01
C TYR A 289 -22.51 -35.48 19.27
N ASP A 290 -21.29 -35.61 19.79
CA ASP A 290 -20.68 -36.92 20.07
C ASP A 290 -21.20 -37.58 21.38
N GLY A 291 -22.07 -36.89 22.14
CA GLY A 291 -22.72 -37.42 23.34
C GLY A 291 -24.12 -38.01 23.13
N PHE A 292 -24.73 -37.83 21.96
CA PHE A 292 -26.15 -38.20 21.74
C PHE A 292 -26.38 -39.61 21.20
N GLU A 293 -25.34 -40.35 20.80
CA GLU A 293 -25.49 -41.75 20.35
C GLU A 293 -25.33 -42.80 21.47
N ALA A 294 -24.81 -42.43 22.64
CA ALA A 294 -24.62 -43.39 23.74
C ALA A 294 -25.89 -43.61 24.60
N ASP A 295 -26.75 -42.60 24.74
CA ASP A 295 -27.94 -42.65 25.62
C ASP A 295 -29.23 -43.13 24.93
N ALA A 296 -29.25 -43.18 23.59
CA ALA A 296 -30.38 -43.70 22.82
C ALA A 296 -30.48 -45.24 22.81
N ILE A 297 -29.38 -45.95 23.10
CA ILE A 297 -29.35 -47.42 23.12
C ILE A 297 -29.70 -47.99 24.51
N ALA A 298 -29.56 -47.20 25.58
CA ALA A 298 -29.84 -47.64 26.96
C ALA A 298 -31.33 -47.51 27.38
N SER A 299 -32.15 -46.77 26.63
CA SER A 299 -33.54 -46.45 27.02
C SER A 299 -34.62 -47.28 26.28
N SER A 300 -34.26 -48.16 25.34
CA SER A 300 -35.22 -49.00 24.59
C SER A 300 -35.39 -50.43 25.15
N SER A 301 -34.84 -50.74 26.33
CA SER A 301 -34.90 -52.08 26.96
C SER A 301 -35.77 -52.15 28.23
N LYS A 302 -36.57 -51.12 28.52
CA LYS A 302 -37.56 -51.16 29.61
C LYS A 302 -38.87 -50.48 29.21
N GLN A 303 -39.72 -51.20 28.46
CA GLN A 303 -41.19 -51.14 28.53
C GLN A 303 -41.83 -51.99 27.42
N VAL A 304 -41.82 -53.33 27.57
CA VAL A 304 -42.94 -54.21 27.17
C VAL A 304 -42.89 -55.44 28.08
N HIS A 305 -43.75 -55.46 29.10
CA HIS A 305 -44.32 -56.69 29.66
C HIS A 305 -45.83 -56.49 29.67
#